data_AF-A0A948URA4-F1
#
_entry.id   AF-A0A948URA4-F1
#
_cell.length_a   1.000
_cell.length_b   1.000
_cell.length_c   1.000
_cell.angle_alpha   90.00
_cell.angle_beta   90.00
_cell.angle_gamma   90.00
#
_symmetry.space_group_name_H-M   'P 1'
#
loop_
_entity.id
_entity.type
_entity.pdbx_description
1 polymer ?
#
loop_
_entity_poly.entity_id
_entity_poly.type
_entity_poly.pdbx_seq_one_letter_code
_entity_poly.pdbx_strand_id
1 'polypeptide(L)'
;MIAEWYKKVWYYQLNPGRNLGKTNPLSEKDLAEFVEFQKTKADSENSWSVDIVGIDPKTFDLSVKNPNKNNEQILREPKEILKEIGKLNMDTEEILKSTEKII
;
A
#
# COMPACT_ATOMS: atom_id res chain seq x y z
N MET A 1 -31.79 -8.56 -22.20
CA MET A 1 -31.55 -8.20 -20.79
C MET A 1 -30.20 -8.74 -20.39
N ILE A 2 -29.18 -7.87 -20.33
CA ILE A 2 -27.84 -8.24 -19.88
C ILE A 2 -27.83 -8.00 -18.38
N ALA A 3 -27.50 -9.03 -17.61
CA ALA A 3 -27.72 -9.07 -16.18
C ALA A 3 -26.87 -8.01 -15.44
N GLU A 4 -27.48 -7.26 -14.52
CA GLU A 4 -26.88 -6.08 -13.87
C GLU A 4 -25.79 -6.39 -12.84
N TRP A 5 -25.45 -7.67 -12.64
CA TRP A 5 -24.58 -8.12 -11.56
C TRP A 5 -23.07 -7.90 -11.79
N TYR A 6 -22.67 -7.50 -13.01
CA TYR A 6 -21.27 -7.20 -13.37
C TYR A 6 -20.99 -5.70 -13.51
N LYS A 7 -21.76 -4.82 -12.86
CA LYS A 7 -21.52 -3.38 -12.99
C LYS A 7 -20.45 -2.87 -12.04
N LYS A 8 -20.26 -3.52 -10.88
CA LYS A 8 -19.32 -3.03 -9.84
C LYS A 8 -18.50 -4.16 -9.21
N VAL A 9 -17.20 -3.91 -9.06
CA VAL A 9 -16.27 -4.73 -8.27
C VAL A 9 -16.14 -4.10 -6.90
N TRP A 10 -16.37 -4.88 -5.84
CA TRP A 10 -16.20 -4.44 -4.46
C TRP A 10 -14.85 -4.92 -3.92
N TYR A 11 -14.05 -3.99 -3.42
CA TYR A 11 -12.75 -4.24 -2.80
C TYR A 11 -12.86 -4.13 -1.29
N TYR A 12 -12.05 -4.92 -0.59
CA TYR A 12 -11.81 -4.77 0.84
C TYR A 12 -10.30 -4.88 1.12
N GLN A 13 -9.74 -3.83 1.71
CA GLN A 13 -8.35 -3.75 2.14
C GLN A 13 -8.26 -4.05 3.63
N LEU A 14 -7.80 -5.26 3.96
CA LEU A 14 -7.60 -5.66 5.36
C LEU A 14 -6.53 -4.80 6.03
N ASN A 15 -6.90 -4.14 7.12
CA ASN A 15 -5.98 -3.40 7.98
C ASN A 15 -6.15 -3.83 9.45
N PRO A 16 -5.41 -4.85 9.91
CA PRO A 16 -5.57 -5.40 11.25
C PRO A 16 -4.93 -4.52 12.35
N GLY A 17 -4.30 -3.39 12.00
CA GLY A 17 -3.66 -2.48 12.95
C GLY A 17 -2.43 -3.07 13.68
N ARG A 18 -2.00 -4.27 13.30
CA ARG A 18 -0.89 -5.02 13.91
C ARG A 18 -0.08 -5.75 12.84
N ASN A 19 1.18 -6.06 13.15
CA ASN A 19 2.02 -6.87 12.27
C ASN A 19 1.58 -8.33 12.31
N LEU A 20 1.33 -8.92 11.14
CA LEU A 20 1.01 -10.34 11.01
C LEU A 20 2.30 -11.15 10.92
N GLY A 21 2.32 -12.32 11.56
CA GLY A 21 3.47 -13.22 11.52
C GLY A 21 3.20 -14.55 12.21
N LYS A 22 4.23 -15.42 12.30
CA LYS A 22 4.10 -16.75 12.93
C LYS A 22 3.66 -16.67 14.39
N THR A 23 4.13 -15.66 15.11
CA THR A 23 3.79 -15.41 16.52
C THR A 23 2.55 -14.52 16.69
N ASN A 24 2.03 -13.95 15.59
CA ASN A 24 0.86 -13.07 15.60
C ASN A 24 -0.02 -13.37 14.36
N PRO A 25 -0.65 -14.56 14.31
CA PRO A 25 -1.35 -15.03 13.11
C PRO A 25 -2.60 -14.21 12.81
N LEU A 26 -3.08 -14.32 11.58
CA LEU A 26 -4.39 -13.82 11.18
C LEU A 26 -5.49 -14.63 11.88
N SER A 27 -6.50 -13.95 12.41
CA SER A 27 -7.62 -14.57 13.14
C SER A 27 -8.96 -14.12 12.57
N GLU A 28 -10.03 -14.84 12.93
CA GLU A 28 -11.40 -14.49 12.56
C GLU A 28 -11.82 -13.10 13.05
N LYS A 29 -11.27 -12.65 14.18
CA LYS A 29 -11.55 -11.31 14.71
C LYS A 29 -11.07 -10.21 13.76
N ASP A 30 -9.93 -10.43 13.09
CA ASP A 30 -9.41 -9.46 12.11
C ASP A 30 -10.29 -9.39 10.86
N LEU A 31 -11.09 -10.43 10.58
CA LEU A 31 -11.98 -10.52 9.42
C LEU A 31 -13.45 -10.21 9.75
N ALA A 32 -13.77 -9.87 11.00
CA ALA A 32 -15.15 -9.66 11.43
C ALA A 32 -15.86 -8.55 10.60
N GLU A 33 -15.17 -7.43 10.41
CA GLU A 33 -15.67 -6.31 9.59
C GLU A 33 -15.87 -6.73 8.12
N PHE A 34 -14.92 -7.49 7.55
CA PHE A 34 -15.07 -8.02 6.20
C PHE A 34 -16.33 -8.88 6.07
N VAL A 35 -16.57 -9.81 7.01
CA VAL A 35 -17.74 -10.71 6.97
C VAL A 35 -19.05 -9.94 7.14
N GLU A 36 -19.05 -8.86 7.92
CA GLU A 36 -20.20 -7.99 8.06
C GLU A 36 -20.51 -7.23 6.77
N PHE A 37 -19.50 -6.55 6.20
CA PHE A 37 -19.68 -5.72 5.01
C PHE A 37 -19.82 -6.52 3.72
N GLN A 38 -19.27 -7.74 3.65
CA GLN A 38 -19.38 -8.60 2.46
C GLN A 38 -20.83 -8.96 2.14
N LYS A 39 -21.72 -9.04 3.14
CA LYS A 39 -23.15 -9.36 2.96
C LYS A 39 -23.87 -8.30 2.13
N THR A 40 -23.53 -7.03 2.36
CA THR A 40 -24.18 -5.87 1.74
C THR A 40 -23.29 -5.18 0.70
N LYS A 41 -22.02 -5.56 0.62
CA LYS A 41 -20.95 -4.87 -0.11
C LYS A 41 -20.91 -3.38 0.25
N ALA A 42 -21.01 -3.08 1.55
CA ALA A 42 -20.97 -1.70 2.04
C ALA A 42 -19.59 -1.07 1.79
N ASP A 43 -19.59 0.21 1.41
CA ASP A 43 -18.37 1.01 1.30
C ASP A 43 -18.00 1.56 2.69
N SER A 44 -16.71 1.61 2.98
CA SER A 44 -16.10 2.06 4.25
C SER A 44 -14.68 2.60 4.01
N GLU A 45 -13.95 2.98 5.05
CA GLU A 45 -12.52 3.33 4.89
C GLU A 45 -11.68 2.18 4.33
N ASN A 46 -12.07 0.94 4.64
CA ASN A 46 -11.39 -0.28 4.19
C ASN A 46 -12.07 -0.92 2.98
N SER A 47 -13.24 -0.46 2.52
CA SER A 47 -13.96 -1.06 1.39
C SER A 47 -14.55 -0.05 0.42
N TRP A 48 -14.50 -0.35 -0.87
CA TRP A 48 -15.06 0.53 -1.88
C TRP A 48 -15.46 -0.24 -3.13
N SER A 49 -16.43 0.31 -3.86
CA SER A 49 -16.93 -0.25 -5.11
C SER A 49 -16.40 0.53 -6.32
N VAL A 50 -15.86 -0.17 -7.31
CA VAL A 50 -15.40 0.39 -8.58
C VAL A 50 -16.33 -0.05 -9.70
N ASP A 51 -16.80 0.89 -10.52
CA ASP A 51 -17.63 0.57 -11.69
C ASP A 51 -16.78 0.01 -12.83
N ILE A 52 -17.21 -1.11 -13.41
CA ILE A 52 -16.52 -1.79 -14.50
C ILE A 52 -16.57 -0.97 -15.79
N VAL A 53 -17.57 -0.10 -15.97
CA VAL A 53 -17.67 0.82 -17.12
C VAL A 53 -16.54 1.87 -17.11
N GLY A 54 -15.97 2.17 -15.94
CA GLY A 54 -14.87 3.12 -15.79
C GLY A 54 -13.48 2.52 -16.02
N ILE A 55 -13.37 1.21 -16.23
CA ILE A 55 -12.09 0.50 -16.40
C ILE A 55 -11.67 0.59 -17.86
N ASP A 56 -10.40 0.94 -18.11
CA ASP A 56 -9.84 0.96 -19.45
C ASP A 56 -9.86 -0.47 -20.06
N PRO A 57 -10.63 -0.70 -21.14
CA PRO A 57 -10.80 -2.02 -21.74
C PRO A 57 -9.55 -2.55 -22.43
N LYS A 58 -8.48 -1.75 -22.58
CA LYS A 58 -7.20 -2.22 -23.12
C LYS A 58 -6.31 -2.85 -22.06
N THR A 59 -6.35 -2.32 -20.84
CA THR A 59 -5.48 -2.73 -19.74
C THR A 59 -6.19 -3.59 -18.72
N PHE A 60 -7.53 -3.49 -18.61
CA PHE A 60 -8.34 -4.14 -17.58
C PHE A 60 -7.71 -3.97 -16.18
N ASP A 61 -7.21 -2.76 -15.90
CA ASP A 61 -6.51 -2.48 -14.64
C ASP A 61 -7.47 -2.56 -13.46
N LEU A 62 -7.36 -3.66 -12.70
CA LEU A 62 -8.07 -3.92 -11.44
C LEU A 62 -7.16 -3.69 -10.22
N SER A 63 -6.12 -2.86 -10.37
CA SER A 63 -5.24 -2.54 -9.27
C SER A 63 -6.01 -2.03 -8.05
N VAL A 64 -5.68 -2.59 -6.88
CA VAL A 64 -6.33 -2.28 -5.60
C VAL A 64 -5.82 -0.93 -5.09
N LYS A 65 -6.38 0.15 -5.63
CA LYS A 65 -6.11 1.53 -5.20
C LYS A 65 -7.26 2.00 -4.33
N ASN A 66 -7.04 2.08 -3.02
CA ASN A 66 -8.05 2.55 -2.08
C ASN A 66 -8.23 4.09 -2.23
N PRO A 67 -9.38 4.57 -2.71
CA PRO A 67 -9.64 6.01 -2.85
C PRO A 67 -9.90 6.68 -1.50
N ASN A 68 -10.30 5.92 -0.47
CA ASN A 68 -10.67 6.42 0.84
C ASN A 68 -9.45 6.59 1.76
N LYS A 69 -8.29 6.06 1.34
CA LYS A 69 -7.06 6.10 2.11
C LYS A 69 -5.98 6.74 1.26
N ASN A 70 -5.78 8.04 1.45
CA ASN A 70 -4.50 8.64 1.07
C ASN A 70 -3.46 7.92 1.92
N ASN A 71 -2.69 7.02 1.30
CA ASN A 71 -1.43 6.56 1.87
C ASN A 71 -0.52 7.79 1.93
N GLU A 72 -0.72 8.67 2.92
CA GLU A 72 0.22 9.70 3.32
C GLU A 72 1.41 9.02 4.02
N GLN A 73 2.00 8.03 3.34
CA GLN A 73 3.39 7.74 3.60
C GLN A 73 4.12 8.88 2.90
N ILE A 74 4.64 9.83 3.68
CA ILE A 74 5.54 10.85 3.17
C ILE A 74 6.76 10.10 2.62
N LEU A 75 6.69 9.77 1.34
CA LEU A 75 7.80 9.16 0.62
C LEU A 75 8.80 10.28 0.37
N ARG A 76 10.05 10.06 0.77
CA ARG A 76 11.14 10.96 0.40
C ARG A 76 11.26 10.97 -1.11
N GLU A 77 11.40 12.15 -1.69
CA GLU A 77 11.58 12.25 -3.14
C GLU A 77 12.88 11.56 -3.54
N PRO A 78 12.95 10.87 -4.70
CA PRO A 78 14.17 10.21 -5.15
C PRO A 78 15.41 11.12 -5.12
N LYS A 79 15.23 12.42 -5.40
CA LYS A 79 16.30 13.42 -5.34
C LYS A 79 16.86 13.62 -3.94
N GLU A 80 16.01 13.58 -2.90
CA GLU A 80 16.44 13.72 -1.52
C GLU A 80 17.24 12.51 -1.07
N ILE A 81 16.79 11.31 -1.46
CA ILE A 81 17.50 10.04 -1.20
C ILE A 81 18.89 10.08 -1.85
N LEU A 82 18.99 10.50 -3.12
CA LEU A 82 20.27 10.60 -3.83
C LEU A 82 21.22 11.63 -3.19
N LYS A 83 20.70 12.76 -2.72
CA LYS A 83 21.49 13.77 -2.01
C LYS A 83 22.06 13.24 -0.70
N GLU A 84 21.25 12.49 0.06
CA GLU A 84 21.69 11.86 1.31
C GLU A 84 22.77 10.80 1.06
N ILE A 85 22.61 9.94 0.05
CA ILE A 85 23.63 8.95 -0.35
C ILE A 85 24.94 9.66 -0.72
N GLY A 86 24.87 10.73 -1.51
CA GLY A 86 26.06 11.50 -1.89
C GLY A 86 26.79 12.09 -0.69
N LYS A 87 26.04 12.64 0.28
CA LYS A 87 26.62 13.15 1.52
C LYS A 87 27.29 12.04 2.34
N LEU A 88 26.61 10.92 2.54
CA LEU A 88 27.15 9.78 3.29
C LEU A 88 28.43 9.22 2.65
N ASN A 89 28.50 9.21 1.33
CA ASN A 89 29.72 8.81 0.61
C ASN A 89 30.88 9.78 0.88
N MET A 90 30.63 11.09 0.85
CA MET A 90 31.66 12.10 1.16
C MET A 90 32.17 11.96 2.61
N ASP A 91 31.26 11.82 3.57
CA ASP A 91 31.61 11.62 4.98
C ASP A 91 32.45 10.34 5.15
N THR A 92 32.12 9.28 4.41
CA THR A 92 32.88 8.01 4.40
C THR A 92 34.27 8.19 3.80
N GLU A 93 34.41 8.89 2.68
CA GLU A 93 35.71 9.18 2.07
C GLU A 93 36.64 9.98 3.01
N GLU A 94 36.08 10.94 3.76
CA GLU A 94 36.84 11.70 4.73
C GLU A 94 37.34 10.81 5.87
N ILE A 95 36.46 9.96 6.40
CA ILE A 95 36.83 8.98 7.44
C ILE A 95 37.93 8.04 6.92
N LEU A 96 37.81 7.50 5.71
CA LEU A 96 38.81 6.62 5.11
C LEU A 96 40.18 7.31 5.00
N LYS A 97 40.22 8.55 4.49
CA LYS A 97 41.46 9.34 4.42
C LYS A 97 42.07 9.61 5.79
N SER A 98 41.25 9.78 6.83
CA SER A 98 41.74 9.96 8.20
C SER A 98 42.37 8.68 8.73
N THR A 99 41.79 7.51 8.44
CA THR A 99 42.34 6.22 8.85
C THR A 99 43.63 5.86 8.10
N GLU A 100 43.73 6.17 6.81
CA GLU A 100 44.96 5.98 6.01
C GLU A 100 46.14 6.82 6.50
N LYS A 101 45.90 7.96 7.16
CA LYS A 101 46.96 8.81 7.72
C LYS A 101 47.52 8.30 9.05
N ILE A 102 46.81 7.39 9.72
CA ILE A 102 47.14 6.88 11.05
C ILE A 102 47.87 5.52 10.95
N ILE A 103 47.78 4.84 9.80
CA ILE A 103 48.47 3.59 9.47
C ILE A 103 49.73 3.93 8.67
#